data_AF-A0A946C2B8-F1
#
_entry.id   AF-A0A946C2B8-F1
#
_cell.length_a   1.000
_cell.length_b   1.000
_cell.length_c   1.000
_cell.angle_alpha   90.00
_cell.angle_beta   90.00
_cell.angle_gamma   90.00
#
_symmetry.space_group_name_H-M   'P 1'
#
loop_
_entity.id
_entity.type
_entity.pdbx_description
1 polymer ?
#
loop_
_entity_poly.entity_id
_entity_poly.type
_entity_poly.pdbx_seq_one_letter_code
_entity_poly.pdbx_strand_id
1 'polypeptide(L)'
;MGPYFFTALVNLLGPAKNVRARGKKFSNQREYLVGPKKGRSFDIEIPTSVMFDVEFANETIVQGFISFDIQNHARNHMELYGTKGSLIVPDPNMFGGPVLLSHELGSQWQEFSVEDKYLGKTNIINHSGRSNETPKQSNYRGIGLSEMIYSIENNQHHRCNGSLALHVLDIIESTIIASETKKEVNLRSTCDQPIPFTEDEVKLLIKND
;
A
#
# COMPACT_ATOMS: atom_id res chain seq x y z
N MET A 1 -3.95 -7.76 -1.42
CA MET A 1 -2.98 -6.65 -1.59
C MET A 1 -3.58 -5.28 -1.30
N GLY A 2 -4.91 -5.12 -1.17
CA GLY A 2 -5.56 -3.81 -0.96
C GLY A 2 -5.05 -2.93 0.20
N PRO A 3 -4.84 -3.45 1.43
CA PRO A 3 -4.54 -2.57 2.56
C PRO A 3 -3.18 -1.87 2.46
N TYR A 4 -2.16 -2.50 1.88
CA TYR A 4 -0.82 -1.90 1.82
C TYR A 4 -0.79 -0.58 1.01
N PHE A 5 -1.47 -0.55 -0.13
CA PHE A 5 -1.56 0.64 -0.98
C PHE A 5 -2.33 1.76 -0.29
N PHE A 6 -3.50 1.45 0.29
CA PHE A 6 -4.28 2.46 1.02
C PHE A 6 -3.54 2.98 2.25
N THR A 7 -2.88 2.10 3.03
CA THR A 7 -2.06 2.51 4.17
C THR A 7 -0.91 3.42 3.72
N ALA A 8 -0.22 3.10 2.63
CA ALA A 8 0.85 3.94 2.10
C ALA A 8 0.34 5.32 1.64
N LEU A 9 -0.80 5.37 0.95
CA LEU A 9 -1.42 6.64 0.57
C LEU A 9 -1.83 7.47 1.80
N VAL A 10 -2.41 6.86 2.83
CA VAL A 10 -2.78 7.57 4.06
C VAL A 10 -1.53 8.09 4.80
N ASN A 11 -0.42 7.35 4.78
CA ASN A 11 0.86 7.84 5.31
C ASN A 11 1.39 9.05 4.53
N LEU A 12 1.26 9.06 3.20
CA LEU A 12 1.79 10.12 2.35
C LEU A 12 0.89 11.36 2.28
N LEU A 13 -0.43 11.17 2.28
CA LEU A 13 -1.42 12.20 1.94
C LEU A 13 -2.37 12.54 3.09
N GLY A 14 -2.38 11.75 4.17
CA GLY A 14 -3.33 11.90 5.28
C GLY A 14 -4.65 11.18 5.04
N PRO A 15 -5.72 11.53 5.79
CA PRO A 15 -6.98 10.80 5.73
C PRO A 15 -7.72 11.01 4.40
N ALA A 16 -8.38 9.95 3.96
CA ALA A 16 -9.30 9.98 2.84
C ALA A 16 -10.67 10.57 3.27
N LYS A 17 -11.39 11.17 2.32
CA LYS A 17 -12.68 11.85 2.51
C LYS A 17 -13.83 11.08 1.88
N ASN A 18 -13.70 10.72 0.61
CA ASN A 18 -14.73 9.99 -0.13
C ASN A 18 -14.13 9.10 -1.22
N VAL A 19 -14.94 8.19 -1.75
CA VAL A 19 -14.57 7.30 -2.84
C VAL A 19 -15.68 7.18 -3.88
N ARG A 20 -15.28 7.02 -5.14
CA ARG A 20 -16.14 6.58 -6.25
C ARG A 20 -15.54 5.33 -6.86
N ALA A 21 -16.35 4.35 -7.23
CA ALA A 21 -15.82 3.10 -7.77
C ALA A 21 -16.75 2.41 -8.77
N ARG A 22 -16.15 1.51 -9.56
CA ARG A 22 -16.82 0.57 -10.46
C ARG A 22 -16.17 -0.80 -10.28
N GLY A 23 -17.00 -1.78 -9.95
CA GLY A 23 -16.58 -3.15 -9.70
C GLY A 23 -17.14 -4.10 -10.74
N LYS A 24 -16.37 -5.13 -11.10
CA LYS A 24 -16.85 -6.22 -11.94
C LYS A 24 -16.26 -7.55 -11.46
N LYS A 25 -17.13 -8.55 -11.47
CA LYS A 25 -16.76 -9.96 -11.41
C LYS A 25 -16.60 -10.47 -12.85
N PHE A 26 -15.39 -10.87 -13.23
CA PHE A 26 -15.09 -11.35 -14.59
C PHE A 26 -15.09 -12.89 -14.73
N SER A 27 -14.99 -13.62 -13.61
CA SER A 27 -15.19 -15.07 -13.55
C SER A 27 -16.21 -15.42 -12.47
N ASN A 28 -16.99 -16.48 -12.67
CA ASN A 28 -17.91 -16.99 -11.66
C ASN A 28 -17.23 -17.94 -10.67
N GLN A 29 -16.13 -18.58 -11.06
CA GLN A 29 -15.41 -19.54 -10.21
C GLN A 29 -13.90 -19.31 -10.26
N ARG A 30 -13.22 -19.78 -9.20
CA ARG A 30 -11.77 -19.86 -9.08
C ARG A 30 -11.37 -21.21 -8.51
N GLU A 31 -10.16 -21.64 -8.86
CA GLU A 31 -9.55 -22.87 -8.34
C GLU A 31 -8.67 -22.58 -7.12
N TYR A 32 -8.65 -23.49 -6.16
CA TYR A 32 -7.62 -23.50 -5.13
C TYR A 32 -6.28 -23.91 -5.76
N LEU A 33 -5.29 -23.02 -5.76
CA LEU A 33 -3.97 -23.31 -6.36
C LEU A 33 -3.02 -24.07 -5.43
N VAL A 34 -3.24 -23.97 -4.11
CA VAL A 34 -2.36 -24.52 -3.07
C VAL A 34 -3.16 -25.13 -1.91
N GLY A 35 -2.54 -26.03 -1.17
CA GLY A 35 -3.11 -26.65 0.03
C GLY A 35 -4.02 -27.86 -0.23
N PRO A 36 -4.72 -28.37 0.81
CA PRO A 36 -5.45 -29.63 0.76
C PRO A 36 -6.62 -29.68 -0.24
N LYS A 37 -7.14 -28.52 -0.64
CA LYS A 37 -8.26 -28.40 -1.60
C LYS A 37 -7.79 -28.12 -3.04
N LYS A 38 -6.49 -28.18 -3.32
CA LYS A 38 -5.93 -27.88 -4.65
C LYS A 38 -6.69 -28.63 -5.76
N GLY A 39 -7.00 -27.96 -6.85
CA GLY A 39 -7.77 -28.54 -7.97
C GLY A 39 -9.29 -28.45 -7.82
N ARG A 40 -9.81 -28.09 -6.64
CA ARG A 40 -11.26 -27.82 -6.47
C ARG A 40 -11.58 -26.38 -6.84
N SER A 41 -12.83 -26.12 -7.22
CA SER A 41 -13.34 -24.78 -7.49
C SER A 41 -14.21 -24.25 -6.34
N PHE A 42 -14.35 -22.93 -6.28
CA PHE A 42 -15.30 -22.23 -5.43
C PHE A 42 -15.96 -21.07 -6.21
N ASP A 43 -17.18 -20.73 -5.81
CA ASP A 43 -17.92 -19.61 -6.39
C ASP A 43 -17.37 -18.26 -5.89
N ILE A 44 -17.29 -17.31 -6.82
CA ILE A 44 -16.88 -15.94 -6.53
C ILE A 44 -18.13 -15.10 -6.29
N GLU A 45 -18.19 -14.48 -5.12
CA GLU A 45 -19.36 -13.70 -4.67
C GLU A 45 -19.13 -12.19 -4.75
N ILE A 46 -17.88 -11.75 -4.89
CA ILE A 46 -17.49 -10.33 -4.87
C ILE A 46 -16.95 -9.84 -6.22
N PRO A 47 -16.92 -8.52 -6.48
CA PRO A 47 -16.11 -7.95 -7.54
C PRO A 47 -14.64 -8.36 -7.40
N THR A 48 -14.06 -8.90 -8.45
CA THR A 48 -12.64 -9.32 -8.50
C THR A 48 -11.74 -8.31 -9.20
N SER A 49 -12.35 -7.30 -9.82
CA SER A 49 -11.70 -6.15 -10.45
C SER A 49 -12.45 -4.88 -10.08
N VAL A 50 -11.74 -3.89 -9.55
CA VAL A 50 -12.32 -2.62 -9.10
C VAL A 50 -11.46 -1.46 -9.59
N MET A 51 -12.09 -0.51 -10.26
CA MET A 51 -11.54 0.80 -10.60
C MET A 51 -12.17 1.84 -9.68
N PHE A 52 -11.38 2.75 -9.15
CA PHE A 52 -11.86 3.73 -8.18
C PHE A 52 -11.06 5.02 -8.22
N ASP A 53 -11.66 6.08 -7.70
CA ASP A 53 -10.98 7.33 -7.36
C ASP A 53 -11.23 7.62 -5.87
N VAL A 54 -10.18 7.99 -5.14
CA VAL A 54 -10.21 8.38 -3.72
C VAL A 54 -9.88 9.86 -3.61
N GLU A 55 -10.76 10.66 -3.02
CA GLU A 55 -10.48 12.05 -2.65
C GLU A 55 -9.99 12.09 -1.21
N PHE A 56 -8.87 12.77 -0.96
CA PHE A 56 -8.29 12.97 0.35
C PHE A 56 -8.76 14.27 0.99
N ALA A 57 -8.67 14.38 2.32
CA ALA A 57 -9.08 15.58 3.05
C ALA A 57 -8.29 16.84 2.63
N ASN A 58 -7.07 16.66 2.10
CA ASN A 58 -6.23 17.70 1.53
C ASN A 58 -6.52 17.98 0.03
N GLU A 59 -7.64 17.49 -0.50
CA GLU A 59 -8.09 17.64 -1.89
C GLU A 59 -7.24 16.89 -2.94
N THR A 60 -6.26 16.09 -2.51
CA THR A 60 -5.55 15.17 -3.42
C THR A 60 -6.51 14.10 -3.93
N ILE A 61 -6.42 13.76 -5.22
CA ILE A 61 -7.22 12.69 -5.83
C ILE A 61 -6.28 11.60 -6.32
N VAL A 62 -6.58 10.36 -5.95
CA VAL A 62 -5.85 9.17 -6.42
C VAL A 62 -6.78 8.27 -7.20
N GLN A 63 -6.41 7.96 -8.44
CA GLN A 63 -7.07 6.93 -9.24
C GLN A 63 -6.38 5.59 -9.05
N GLY A 64 -7.16 4.53 -8.84
CA GLY A 64 -6.69 3.17 -8.65
C GLY A 64 -7.43 2.15 -9.52
N PHE A 65 -6.72 1.09 -9.86
CA PHE A 65 -7.29 -0.12 -10.43
C PHE A 65 -6.64 -1.34 -9.79
N ILE A 66 -7.43 -2.18 -9.14
CA ILE A 66 -6.98 -3.41 -8.48
C ILE A 66 -7.79 -4.57 -9.06
N SER A 67 -7.10 -5.63 -9.48
CA SER A 67 -7.76 -6.78 -10.09
C SER A 67 -7.01 -8.08 -9.84
N PHE A 68 -7.77 -9.13 -9.57
CA PHE A 68 -7.28 -10.51 -9.55
C PHE A 68 -7.46 -11.22 -10.90
N ASP A 69 -8.09 -10.58 -11.90
CA ASP A 69 -8.44 -11.18 -13.19
C ASP A 69 -7.45 -10.81 -14.32
N ILE A 70 -6.33 -10.17 -13.96
CA ILE A 70 -5.28 -9.76 -14.90
C ILE A 70 -4.28 -10.90 -15.08
N GLN A 71 -3.99 -11.22 -16.34
CA GLN A 71 -2.99 -12.24 -16.71
C GLN A 71 -1.55 -11.76 -16.48
N ASN A 72 -1.26 -10.51 -16.88
CA ASN A 72 0.02 -9.86 -16.66
C ASN A 72 -0.15 -8.32 -16.73
N HIS A 73 0.67 -7.56 -16.02
CA HIS A 73 0.65 -6.09 -16.05
C HIS A 73 2.06 -5.51 -15.96
N ALA A 74 2.23 -4.31 -16.53
CA ALA A 74 3.43 -3.50 -16.38
C ALA A 74 3.18 -2.21 -15.57
N ARG A 75 1.99 -2.05 -14.98
CA ARG A 75 1.71 -0.93 -14.07
C ARG A 75 2.58 -1.08 -12.81
N ASN A 76 3.44 -0.10 -12.57
CA ASN A 76 4.22 0.05 -11.34
C ASN A 76 3.58 1.09 -10.40
N HIS A 77 4.04 1.08 -9.16
CA HIS A 77 3.19 0.96 -7.99
C HIS A 77 2.26 2.14 -7.71
N MET A 78 2.80 3.35 -7.51
CA MET A 78 2.01 4.57 -7.39
C MET A 78 2.84 5.74 -7.92
N GLU A 79 2.23 6.57 -8.76
CA GLU A 79 2.82 7.78 -9.31
C GLU A 79 2.03 8.99 -8.78
N LEU A 80 2.74 9.96 -8.21
CA LEU A 80 2.20 11.13 -7.56
C LEU A 80 2.66 12.37 -8.30
N TYR A 81 1.74 13.31 -8.51
CA TYR A 81 1.99 14.54 -9.26
C TYR A 81 1.77 15.73 -8.35
N GLY A 82 2.82 16.52 -8.15
CA GLY A 82 2.79 17.74 -7.35
C GLY A 82 3.17 18.96 -8.16
N THR A 83 3.05 20.13 -7.53
CA THR A 83 3.41 21.42 -8.13
C THR A 83 4.90 21.64 -8.33
N LYS A 84 5.76 20.79 -7.74
CA LYS A 84 7.22 20.89 -7.77
C LYS A 84 7.90 19.66 -8.40
N GLY A 85 7.11 18.79 -9.01
CA GLY A 85 7.61 17.57 -9.64
C GLY A 85 6.68 16.38 -9.45
N SER A 86 7.11 15.26 -10.03
CA SER A 86 6.45 13.97 -10.00
C SER A 86 7.32 12.95 -9.27
N LEU A 87 6.66 11.97 -8.66
CA LEU A 87 7.27 10.97 -7.81
C LEU A 87 6.67 9.60 -8.13
N ILE A 88 7.50 8.60 -8.42
CA ILE A 88 7.10 7.19 -8.41
C ILE A 88 7.65 6.56 -7.15
N VAL A 89 6.77 6.00 -6.32
CA VAL A 89 7.15 5.31 -5.09
C VAL A 89 7.28 3.81 -5.33
N PRO A 90 8.13 3.11 -4.54
CA PRO A 90 8.29 1.66 -4.64
C PRO A 90 7.02 0.89 -4.26
N ASP A 91 7.03 -0.43 -4.48
CA ASP A 91 5.92 -1.32 -4.11
C ASP A 91 5.63 -1.23 -2.62
N PRO A 92 4.43 -0.77 -2.19
CA PRO A 92 4.06 -0.75 -0.78
C PRO A 92 4.02 -2.13 -0.12
N ASN A 93 3.96 -3.21 -0.91
CA ASN A 93 4.06 -4.57 -0.39
C ASN A 93 5.51 -4.94 0.00
N MET A 94 6.49 -4.17 -0.45
CA MET A 94 7.91 -4.30 -0.16
C MET A 94 8.39 -3.11 0.67
N PHE A 95 9.56 -3.22 1.31
CA PHE A 95 10.13 -2.12 2.12
C PHE A 95 11.21 -1.33 1.36
N GLY A 96 11.61 -1.81 0.20
CA GLY A 96 12.70 -1.24 -0.58
C GLY A 96 12.33 -1.10 -2.05
N GLY A 97 13.34 -0.77 -2.85
CA GLY A 97 13.15 -0.33 -4.23
C GLY A 97 13.34 1.18 -4.34
N PRO A 98 13.84 1.65 -5.49
CA PRO A 98 14.17 3.05 -5.64
C PRO A 98 12.92 3.91 -5.69
N VAL A 99 13.13 5.18 -5.34
CA VAL A 99 12.18 6.26 -5.58
C VAL A 99 12.60 6.97 -6.87
N LEU A 100 11.66 7.22 -7.78
CA LEU A 100 11.97 7.99 -9.00
C LEU A 100 11.38 9.39 -8.90
N LEU A 101 12.18 10.39 -9.25
CA LEU A 101 11.78 11.80 -9.25
C LEU A 101 11.95 12.44 -10.62
N SER A 102 11.04 13.35 -10.95
CA SER A 102 11.15 14.24 -12.11
C SER A 102 10.69 15.62 -11.69
N HIS A 103 11.53 16.64 -11.84
CA HIS A 103 11.26 17.99 -11.33
C HIS A 103 10.71 18.94 -12.39
N GLU A 104 10.95 18.64 -13.67
CA GLU A 104 10.63 19.54 -14.78
C GLU A 104 9.96 18.78 -15.93
N LEU A 105 9.10 19.48 -16.68
CA LEU A 105 8.42 18.91 -17.84
C LEU A 105 9.43 18.38 -18.88
N GLY A 106 9.33 17.09 -19.21
CA GLY A 106 10.22 16.45 -20.18
C GLY A 106 11.61 16.10 -19.64
N SER A 107 11.88 16.34 -18.35
CA SER A 107 13.11 15.87 -17.70
C SER A 107 13.14 14.34 -17.59
N GLN A 108 14.36 13.79 -17.52
CA GLN A 108 14.55 12.37 -17.24
C GLN A 108 14.15 12.06 -15.80
N TRP A 109 13.55 10.89 -15.59
CA TRP A 109 13.34 10.36 -14.25
C TRP A 109 14.68 9.99 -13.62
N GLN A 110 14.95 10.56 -12.46
CA GLN A 110 16.14 10.28 -11.67
C GLN A 110 15.81 9.23 -10.61
N GLU A 111 16.62 8.19 -10.54
CA GLU A 111 16.48 7.11 -9.57
C GLU A 111 17.24 7.43 -8.28
N PHE A 112 16.53 7.36 -7.15
CA PHE A 112 17.09 7.52 -5.81
C PHE A 112 16.99 6.18 -5.08
N SER A 113 18.15 5.55 -4.87
CA SER A 113 18.23 4.32 -4.10
C SER A 113 17.93 4.57 -2.62
N VAL A 114 17.36 3.56 -1.97
CA VAL A 114 17.08 3.53 -0.52
C VAL A 114 17.97 2.52 0.20
N GLU A 115 18.97 1.92 -0.47
CA GLU A 115 19.84 0.89 0.11
C GLU A 115 20.73 1.41 1.26
N ASP A 116 20.91 2.73 1.36
CA ASP A 116 21.59 3.39 2.47
C ASP A 116 20.68 3.60 3.70
N LYS A 117 19.37 3.39 3.55
CA LYS A 117 18.38 3.54 4.63
C LYS A 117 18.24 2.25 5.43
N TYR A 118 17.99 2.37 6.73
CA TYR A 118 17.82 1.24 7.64
C TYR A 118 16.71 0.27 7.18
N LEU A 119 15.55 0.80 6.80
CA LEU A 119 14.41 -0.01 6.31
C LEU A 119 14.40 -0.18 4.79
N GLY A 120 15.28 0.52 4.07
CA GLY A 120 15.39 0.43 2.62
C GLY A 120 16.46 -0.58 2.16
N LYS A 121 17.43 -0.91 3.01
CA LYS A 121 18.49 -1.88 2.74
C LYS A 121 17.96 -3.28 2.52
N THR A 122 18.43 -3.94 1.45
CA THR A 122 18.12 -5.33 1.16
C THR A 122 18.60 -6.25 2.30
N ASN A 123 17.69 -7.04 2.87
CA ASN A 123 17.99 -8.02 3.91
C ASN A 123 17.57 -9.46 3.54
N ILE A 124 16.85 -9.64 2.44
CA ILE A 124 16.53 -10.94 1.84
C ILE A 124 17.26 -11.07 0.52
N ILE A 125 18.11 -12.09 0.43
CA ILE A 125 18.79 -12.53 -0.78
C ILE A 125 18.43 -14.00 -0.97
N ASN A 126 17.30 -14.26 -1.61
CA ASN A 126 16.79 -15.61 -1.80
C ASN A 126 16.58 -15.93 -3.28
N HIS A 127 16.90 -17.18 -3.66
CA HIS A 127 16.33 -17.85 -4.84
C HIS A 127 14.95 -18.46 -4.51
N SER A 128 14.10 -17.78 -3.72
CA SER A 128 12.86 -18.40 -3.22
C SER A 128 11.76 -18.39 -4.27
N GLY A 129 11.23 -19.58 -4.60
CA GLY A 129 10.11 -19.79 -5.53
C GLY A 129 8.72 -19.29 -5.07
N ARG A 130 8.66 -18.27 -4.20
CA ARG A 130 7.42 -17.51 -3.97
C ARG A 130 7.34 -16.47 -5.08
N SER A 131 6.37 -16.66 -5.97
CA SER A 131 6.35 -16.20 -7.36
C SER A 131 6.33 -14.69 -7.63
N ASN A 132 6.38 -13.82 -6.61
CA ASN A 132 6.17 -12.38 -6.80
C ASN A 132 7.21 -11.49 -6.08
N GLU A 133 8.26 -12.08 -5.50
CA GLU A 133 9.32 -11.31 -4.82
C GLU A 133 10.58 -11.28 -5.70
N THR A 134 11.13 -10.08 -5.93
CA THR A 134 12.37 -9.88 -6.69
C THR A 134 13.57 -10.51 -5.96
N PRO A 135 14.67 -10.88 -6.65
CA PRO A 135 15.79 -11.62 -6.04
C PRO A 135 16.51 -10.91 -4.88
N LYS A 136 16.32 -9.59 -4.78
CA LYS A 136 16.83 -8.72 -3.70
C LYS A 136 15.65 -7.91 -3.19
N GLN A 137 15.33 -8.08 -1.91
CA GLN A 137 14.26 -7.34 -1.27
C GLN A 137 14.59 -6.95 0.16
N SER A 138 14.05 -5.80 0.53
CA SER A 138 13.99 -5.29 1.89
C SER A 138 12.67 -5.75 2.49
N ASN A 139 12.74 -6.45 3.61
CA ASN A 139 11.58 -7.01 4.30
C ASN A 139 11.74 -6.82 5.80
N TYR A 140 11.07 -5.80 6.33
CA TYR A 140 11.13 -5.42 7.74
C TYR A 140 9.76 -5.54 8.40
N ARG A 141 8.97 -6.57 8.07
CA ARG A 141 7.58 -6.74 8.56
C ARG A 141 7.42 -6.76 10.08
N GLY A 142 8.49 -7.02 10.84
CA GLY A 142 8.51 -6.93 12.30
C GLY A 142 8.66 -5.52 12.87
N ILE A 143 9.06 -4.52 12.07
CA ILE A 143 9.41 -3.18 12.59
C ILE A 143 8.21 -2.46 13.20
N GLY A 144 7.02 -2.59 12.60
CA GLY A 144 5.80 -1.95 13.14
C GLY A 144 5.42 -2.50 14.52
N LEU A 145 5.70 -3.78 14.79
CA LEU A 145 5.50 -4.35 16.12
C LEU A 145 6.55 -3.83 17.12
N SER A 146 7.81 -3.72 16.68
CA SER A 146 8.89 -3.16 17.49
C SER A 146 8.59 -1.71 17.91
N GLU A 147 8.13 -0.88 16.96
CA GLU A 147 7.75 0.52 17.20
C GLU A 147 6.55 0.63 18.14
N MET A 148 5.57 -0.26 17.99
CA MET A 148 4.43 -0.32 18.89
C MET A 148 4.84 -0.64 20.33
N ILE A 149 5.71 -1.64 20.54
CA ILE A 149 6.22 -2.00 21.88
C ILE A 149 6.98 -0.81 22.48
N TYR A 150 7.93 -0.24 21.72
CA TYR A 150 8.70 0.92 22.18
C TYR A 150 7.79 2.09 22.57
N SER A 151 6.78 2.40 21.75
CA SER A 151 5.86 3.49 22.04
C SER A 151 5.05 3.24 23.31
N ILE A 152 4.60 2.01 23.55
CA ILE A 152 3.88 1.64 24.78
C ILE A 152 4.78 1.82 26.01
N GLU A 153 6.03 1.35 25.93
CA GLU A 153 7.00 1.47 27.03
C GLU A 153 7.34 2.92 27.36
N ASN A 154 7.33 3.81 26.35
CA ASN A 154 7.66 5.23 26.49
C ASN A 154 6.43 6.15 26.59
N ASN A 155 5.23 5.59 26.73
CA ASN A 155 3.96 6.35 26.79
C ASN A 155 3.77 7.31 25.60
N GLN A 156 4.17 6.86 24.41
CA GLN A 156 4.01 7.54 23.12
C GLN A 156 2.88 6.92 22.31
N HIS A 157 2.33 7.67 21.36
CA HIS A 157 1.36 7.14 20.42
C HIS A 157 2.07 6.40 19.29
N HIS A 158 1.81 5.09 19.16
CA HIS A 158 2.40 4.28 18.10
C HIS A 158 1.77 4.61 16.74
N ARG A 159 2.57 4.51 15.68
CA ARG A 159 2.12 4.81 14.30
C ARG A 159 1.13 3.79 13.77
N CYS A 160 1.33 2.51 14.08
CA CYS A 160 0.45 1.41 13.66
C CYS A 160 -0.78 1.25 14.57
N ASN A 161 -1.54 2.33 14.79
CA ASN A 161 -2.66 2.36 15.72
C ASN A 161 -4.00 1.94 15.12
N GLY A 162 -4.99 1.75 15.99
CA GLY A 162 -6.34 1.34 15.62
C GLY A 162 -7.09 2.36 14.76
N SER A 163 -6.84 3.66 14.92
CA SER A 163 -7.48 4.71 14.11
C SER A 163 -7.03 4.63 12.65
N LEU A 164 -5.74 4.46 12.40
CA LEU A 164 -5.19 4.23 11.06
C LEU A 164 -5.76 2.93 10.44
N ALA A 165 -5.75 1.83 11.20
CA ALA A 165 -6.24 0.54 10.71
C ALA A 165 -7.74 0.57 10.37
N LEU A 166 -8.55 1.20 11.24
CA LEU A 166 -9.98 1.40 10.99
C LEU A 166 -10.22 2.26 9.77
N HIS A 167 -9.45 3.35 9.60
CA HIS A 167 -9.61 4.25 8.47
C HIS A 167 -9.28 3.57 7.13
N VAL A 168 -8.19 2.79 7.09
CA VAL A 168 -7.84 1.98 5.90
C VAL A 168 -8.92 0.95 5.59
N LEU A 169 -9.49 0.29 6.60
CA LEU A 169 -10.60 -0.65 6.41
C LEU A 169 -11.85 0.06 5.85
N ASP A 170 -12.16 1.25 6.36
CA ASP A 170 -13.28 2.06 5.89
C ASP A 170 -13.11 2.51 4.43
N ILE A 171 -11.89 2.84 4.00
CA ILE A 171 -11.59 3.11 2.58
C ILE A 171 -11.90 1.88 1.71
N ILE A 172 -11.44 0.69 2.14
CA ILE A 172 -11.64 -0.56 1.40
C ILE A 172 -13.14 -0.90 1.31
N GLU A 173 -13.85 -0.88 2.43
CA GLU A 173 -15.27 -1.19 2.48
C GLU A 173 -16.09 -0.17 1.67
N SER A 174 -15.82 1.12 1.86
CA SER A 174 -16.49 2.19 1.11
C SER A 174 -16.25 2.06 -0.40
N THR A 175 -15.05 1.63 -0.82
CA THR A 175 -14.74 1.39 -2.24
C THR A 175 -15.62 0.27 -2.80
N ILE A 176 -15.82 -0.82 -2.06
CA ILE A 176 -16.70 -1.92 -2.47
C ILE A 176 -18.15 -1.43 -2.53
N ILE A 177 -18.65 -0.74 -1.50
CA ILE A 177 -20.00 -0.19 -1.45
C ILE A 177 -20.24 0.78 -2.62
N ALA A 178 -19.29 1.69 -2.90
CA ALA A 178 -19.37 2.63 -4.01
C ALA A 178 -19.47 1.89 -5.35
N SER A 179 -18.73 0.77 -5.49
CA SER A 179 -18.72 -0.05 -6.69
C SER A 179 -20.05 -0.74 -6.97
N GLU A 180 -20.75 -1.17 -5.92
CA GLU A 180 -22.04 -1.88 -5.99
C GLU A 180 -23.21 -0.89 -6.17
N THR A 181 -23.19 0.18 -5.39
CA THR A 181 -24.25 1.21 -5.40
C THR A 181 -24.13 2.19 -6.55
N LYS A 182 -22.96 2.26 -7.21
CA LYS A 182 -22.62 3.18 -8.30
C LYS A 182 -22.76 4.65 -7.88
N LYS A 183 -22.45 4.95 -6.62
CA LYS A 183 -22.52 6.30 -6.03
C LYS A 183 -21.20 6.63 -5.36
N GLU A 184 -20.97 7.93 -5.16
CA GLU A 184 -19.94 8.40 -4.24
C GLU A 184 -20.31 8.01 -2.81
N VAL A 185 -19.32 7.54 -2.05
CA VAL A 185 -19.45 7.15 -0.65
C VAL A 185 -18.47 7.98 0.18
N ASN A 186 -18.99 8.74 1.12
CA ASN A 186 -18.17 9.42 2.13
C ASN A 186 -17.68 8.40 3.16
N LEU A 187 -16.45 8.56 3.60
CA LEU A 187 -15.88 7.76 4.66
C LEU A 187 -16.54 8.12 6.00
N ARG A 188 -16.69 7.11 6.85
CA ARG A 188 -17.32 7.20 8.18
C ARG A 188 -16.30 7.47 9.28
N SER A 189 -15.03 7.27 8.97
CA SER A 189 -13.89 7.40 9.87
C SER A 189 -12.88 8.43 9.35
N THR A 190 -11.99 8.85 10.23
CA THR A 190 -10.81 9.65 9.93
C THR A 190 -9.64 9.17 10.78
N CYS A 191 -8.43 9.61 10.48
CA CYS A 191 -7.26 9.42 11.30
C CYS A 191 -6.30 10.59 11.15
N ASP A 192 -5.37 10.72 12.08
CA ASP A 192 -4.21 11.59 11.87
C ASP A 192 -3.31 11.01 10.80
N GLN A 193 -2.66 11.87 10.02
CA GLN A 193 -1.57 11.43 9.14
C GLN A 193 -0.42 10.92 10.03
N PRO A 194 0.02 9.66 9.87
CA PRO A 194 1.15 9.14 10.64
C PRO A 194 2.40 10.01 10.44
N ILE A 195 3.08 10.30 11.56
CA ILE A 195 4.34 11.05 11.54
C ILE A 195 5.42 10.20 10.87
N PRO A 196 6.29 10.77 10.02
CA PRO A 196 7.40 10.05 9.42
C PRO A 196 8.19 9.25 10.46
N PHE A 197 8.57 8.03 10.09
CA PHE A 197 9.42 7.19 10.91
C PHE A 197 10.87 7.45 10.53
N THR A 198 11.57 8.21 11.38
CA THR A 198 12.90 8.74 11.05
C THR A 198 13.99 7.69 11.20
N GLU A 199 15.11 7.86 10.50
CA GLU A 199 16.25 6.94 10.61
C GLU A 199 16.81 6.85 12.03
N ASP A 200 16.75 7.94 12.82
CA ASP A 200 17.17 7.96 14.22
C ASP A 200 16.25 7.09 15.09
N GLU A 201 14.93 7.17 14.91
CA GLU A 201 13.99 6.31 15.63
C GLU A 201 14.14 4.85 15.19
N VAL A 202 14.29 4.59 13.89
CA VAL A 202 14.52 3.25 13.37
C VAL A 202 15.78 2.63 13.98
N LYS A 203 16.86 3.41 14.08
CA LYS A 203 18.14 2.97 14.66
C LYS A 203 18.01 2.51 16.12
N LEU A 204 17.07 3.08 16.88
CA LEU A 204 16.81 2.64 18.26
C LEU A 204 16.16 1.25 18.31
N LEU A 205 15.43 0.88 17.25
CA LEU A 205 14.63 -0.35 17.20
C LEU A 205 15.28 -1.49 16.43
N ILE A 206 16.23 -1.17 15.55
CA ILE A 206 17.05 -2.16 14.87
C ILE A 206 18.22 -2.51 15.78
N LYS A 207 18.46 -3.82 15.94
CA LYS A 207 19.60 -4.31 16.72
C LYS A 207 20.89 -3.83 16.06
N ASN A 208 21.70 -3.06 16.78
CA ASN A 208 23.09 -2.80 16.37
C ASN A 208 23.85 -4.12 16.52
N ASP A 209 24.17 -4.76 15.40
CA ASP A 209 25.20 -5.82 15.37
C ASP A 209 26.61 -5.19 15.44
#